data_AF-A0A8S1LB76-F1
#
_entry.id   AF-A0A8S1LB76-F1
#
_cell.length_a   1.000
_cell.length_b   1.000
_cell.length_c   1.000
_cell.angle_alpha   90.00
_cell.angle_beta   90.00
_cell.angle_gamma   90.00
#
_symmetry.space_group_name_H-M   'P 1'
#
loop_
_entity.id
_entity.type
_entity.pdbx_description
1 polymer ?
#
loop_
_entity_poly.entity_id
_entity_poly.type
_entity_poly.pdbx_seq_one_letter_code
_entity_poly.pdbx_strand_id
1 'polypeptide(L)'
;MEQQPAATQEKSQNQAPAPSSQQAQVQAQKPKTILSEIKLQILLLEKAVSSKDIKAIQKVSIFVKKFRNTVKSHHLCKLYNTFFPNVAIQQGNDYDANFNEDLGLSTQIVQKLTKLIEVNVFIQCLYVIWLFQQKQQEAYEQVNIIGKQLLQQVQQNNKRYLDTLLGVIYEYLSKSHEKLGKLDQIRDVLFEGYRNACQNRDENGQAILINLILRNFIHYNQYEQSYNFLKKTEFPEHAFGNQQARFLYYTGLIHAIRGEYQEAYKNLTQASHKAPDNTAFGFKVQAIKVIALVELLLGNVPNRDTFTSPEYQKALYPYYRIVSTVIKGNLGEFQQEVERSENILRRDKLFNLIQRLPQIVIKAGLRRINLSYSRISLNDIHQKLNLPNQCNAEQVVAKAIRDGTLAAVIDHENQIVITKETNDLYGTKAPQEAYGERVNICLGLYNQAVKALQYQNPEYDYGEKQADDELTTDELLSLAELDY
;
A
#
# COMPACT_ATOMS: atom_id res chain seq x y z
N MET A 1 -29.71 -61.81 17.54
CA MET A 1 -30.88 -61.61 16.66
C MET A 1 -30.67 -60.26 15.96
N GLU A 2 -29.71 -60.15 15.04
CA GLU A 2 -29.80 -60.62 13.64
C GLU A 2 -30.91 -59.86 12.89
N GLN A 3 -30.73 -59.23 11.73
CA GLN A 3 -29.69 -59.27 10.70
C GLN A 3 -30.04 -58.14 9.69
N GLN A 4 -29.05 -57.39 9.19
CA GLN A 4 -28.89 -57.26 7.71
C GLN A 4 -28.23 -58.59 7.24
N PRO A 5 -28.28 -59.07 5.97
CA PRO A 5 -28.25 -58.31 4.70
C PRO A 5 -28.94 -59.02 3.47
N ALA A 6 -28.88 -58.43 2.27
CA ALA A 6 -28.75 -59.07 0.93
C ALA A 6 -28.95 -57.97 -0.14
N ALA A 7 -27.99 -57.59 -0.98
CA ALA A 7 -27.26 -58.32 -2.02
C ALA A 7 -28.16 -58.91 -3.12
N THR A 8 -28.24 -58.22 -4.26
CA THR A 8 -28.38 -58.89 -5.56
C THR A 8 -27.60 -58.11 -6.61
N GLN A 9 -26.57 -58.78 -7.11
CA GLN A 9 -25.79 -58.46 -8.30
C GLN A 9 -26.58 -58.94 -9.52
N GLU A 10 -26.62 -58.17 -10.60
CA GLU A 10 -26.69 -58.75 -11.94
C GLU A 10 -25.64 -58.10 -12.85
N LYS A 11 -25.01 -58.98 -13.63
CA LYS A 11 -23.81 -58.80 -14.45
C LYS A 11 -24.18 -58.38 -15.87
N SER A 12 -23.38 -57.47 -16.40
CA SER A 12 -22.62 -57.58 -17.66
C SER A 12 -23.31 -58.05 -18.94
N GLN A 13 -23.38 -57.15 -19.94
CA GLN A 13 -22.99 -57.37 -21.35
C GLN A 13 -22.55 -56.00 -21.92
N ASN A 14 -21.25 -55.68 -21.94
CA ASN A 14 -20.33 -55.82 -23.08
C ASN A 14 -20.83 -55.27 -24.42
N GLN A 15 -20.38 -54.06 -24.79
CA GLN A 15 -19.88 -53.72 -26.13
C GLN A 15 -18.78 -52.66 -25.99
N ALA A 16 -17.62 -52.95 -26.57
CA ALA A 16 -16.38 -52.18 -26.52
C ALA A 16 -16.46 -50.87 -27.34
N PRO A 17 -15.54 -49.92 -27.08
CA PRO A 17 -14.56 -49.63 -28.14
C PRO A 17 -13.11 -49.54 -27.65
N ALA A 18 -12.23 -49.76 -28.64
CA ALA A 18 -10.77 -49.85 -28.61
C ALA A 18 -10.05 -48.52 -28.25
N PRO A 19 -8.72 -48.53 -28.05
CA PRO A 19 -8.02 -47.68 -27.08
C PRO A 19 -7.64 -46.30 -27.64
N SER A 20 -8.05 -45.24 -26.95
CA SER A 20 -7.48 -43.90 -27.13
C SER A 20 -6.16 -43.80 -26.36
N SER A 21 -5.07 -43.85 -27.14
CA SER A 21 -3.81 -43.14 -26.94
C SER A 21 -3.70 -42.32 -25.65
N GLN A 22 -2.86 -42.81 -24.74
CA GLN A 22 -2.25 -42.03 -23.67
C GLN A 22 -1.47 -40.86 -24.29
N GLN A 23 -2.11 -39.70 -24.43
CA GLN A 23 -1.38 -38.44 -24.53
C GLN A 23 -0.84 -38.13 -23.14
N ALA A 24 0.47 -38.32 -22.99
CA ALA A 24 1.24 -37.84 -21.88
C ALA A 24 0.91 -36.34 -21.66
N GLN A 25 0.31 -36.03 -20.52
CA GLN A 25 0.25 -34.67 -20.01
C GLN A 25 1.69 -34.22 -19.77
N VAL A 26 2.28 -33.55 -20.76
CA VAL A 26 3.50 -32.78 -20.60
C VAL A 26 3.14 -31.61 -19.69
N GLN A 27 3.58 -31.70 -18.44
CA GLN A 27 3.58 -30.59 -17.51
C GLN A 27 4.31 -29.40 -18.16
N ALA A 28 3.55 -28.37 -18.53
CA ALA A 28 4.06 -27.14 -19.11
C ALA A 28 5.15 -26.55 -18.22
N GLN A 29 6.36 -26.44 -18.77
CA GLN A 29 7.53 -25.93 -18.07
C GLN A 29 7.37 -24.42 -17.84
N LYS A 30 7.52 -23.97 -16.59
CA LYS A 30 7.75 -22.55 -16.26
C LYS A 30 8.85 -21.97 -17.17
N PRO A 31 8.75 -20.70 -17.63
CA PRO A 31 9.78 -20.13 -18.51
C PRO A 31 11.14 -20.16 -17.82
N LYS A 32 12.16 -20.71 -18.50
CA LYS A 32 13.49 -21.00 -17.91
C LYS A 32 14.50 -19.85 -18.02
N THR A 33 14.15 -18.69 -18.57
CA THR A 33 15.11 -17.60 -18.84
C THR A 33 14.50 -16.19 -18.76
N ILE A 34 15.23 -15.21 -18.21
CA ILE A 34 14.77 -13.81 -18.04
C ILE A 34 14.56 -13.09 -19.39
N LEU A 35 15.37 -13.39 -20.41
CA LEU A 35 15.24 -12.79 -21.75
C LEU A 35 13.99 -13.26 -22.49
N SER A 36 13.57 -14.52 -22.31
CA SER A 36 12.32 -15.02 -22.91
C SER A 36 11.10 -14.38 -22.25
N GLU A 37 11.15 -14.11 -20.94
CA GLU A 37 10.11 -13.33 -20.27
C GLU A 37 10.02 -11.89 -20.81
N ILE A 38 11.15 -11.21 -21.03
CA ILE A 38 11.17 -9.86 -21.61
C ILE A 38 10.63 -9.87 -23.06
N LYS A 39 11.00 -10.87 -23.86
CA LYS A 39 10.46 -11.07 -25.22
C LYS A 39 8.93 -11.20 -25.18
N LEU A 40 8.40 -12.05 -24.30
CA LEU A 40 6.95 -12.22 -24.13
C LEU A 40 6.25 -10.91 -23.76
N GLN A 41 6.85 -10.08 -22.90
CA GLN A 41 6.26 -8.78 -22.55
C GLN A 41 6.23 -7.80 -23.72
N ILE A 42 7.27 -7.79 -24.56
CA ILE A 42 7.31 -6.92 -25.75
C ILE A 42 6.24 -7.33 -26.76
N LEU A 43 6.06 -8.64 -26.98
CA LEU A 43 5.01 -9.17 -27.87
C LEU A 43 3.61 -8.90 -27.29
N LEU A 44 3.43 -9.02 -25.98
CA LEU A 44 2.18 -8.66 -25.31
C LEU A 44 1.87 -7.16 -25.44
N LEU A 45 2.88 -6.29 -25.40
CA LEU A 45 2.70 -4.86 -25.65
C LEU A 45 2.27 -4.59 -27.09
N GLU A 46 2.88 -5.23 -28.07
CA GLU A 46 2.48 -5.11 -29.49
C GLU A 46 1.02 -5.56 -29.70
N LYS A 47 0.66 -6.72 -29.15
CA LYS A 47 -0.73 -7.23 -29.21
C LYS A 47 -1.69 -6.27 -28.49
N ALA A 48 -1.32 -5.76 -27.32
CA ALA A 48 -2.17 -4.86 -26.54
C ALA A 48 -2.37 -3.49 -27.20
N VAL A 49 -1.35 -2.96 -27.88
CA VAL A 49 -1.46 -1.73 -28.68
C VAL A 49 -2.38 -1.98 -29.88
N SER A 50 -2.28 -3.16 -30.51
CA SER A 50 -3.11 -3.56 -31.64
C SER A 50 -4.58 -3.78 -31.24
N SER A 51 -4.82 -4.44 -30.10
CA SER A 51 -6.17 -4.72 -29.55
C SER A 51 -6.77 -3.55 -28.76
N LYS A 52 -5.99 -2.48 -28.54
CA LYS A 52 -6.35 -1.32 -27.71
C LYS A 52 -6.69 -1.68 -26.25
N ASP A 53 -6.20 -2.80 -25.73
CA ASP A 53 -6.49 -3.23 -24.36
C ASP A 53 -5.57 -2.55 -23.33
N ILE A 54 -6.16 -1.62 -22.57
CA ILE A 54 -5.47 -0.87 -21.50
C ILE A 54 -5.09 -1.79 -20.33
N LYS A 55 -5.86 -2.85 -20.05
CA LYS A 55 -5.61 -3.76 -18.91
C LYS A 55 -4.36 -4.61 -19.14
N ALA A 56 -4.15 -5.08 -20.36
CA ALA A 56 -2.93 -5.79 -20.73
C ALA A 56 -1.67 -4.92 -20.51
N ILE A 57 -1.71 -3.65 -20.89
CA ILE A 57 -0.59 -2.71 -20.71
C ILE A 57 -0.32 -2.41 -19.22
N GLN A 58 -1.38 -2.29 -18.42
CA GLN A 58 -1.25 -2.17 -16.96
C GLN A 58 -0.56 -3.40 -16.34
N LYS A 59 -0.89 -4.62 -16.80
CA LYS A 59 -0.20 -5.85 -16.36
C LYS A 59 1.29 -5.78 -16.72
N VAL A 60 1.64 -5.36 -17.93
CA VAL A 60 3.04 -5.21 -18.37
C VAL A 60 3.79 -4.20 -17.48
N SER A 61 3.19 -3.06 -17.15
CA SER A 61 3.78 -2.06 -16.23
C SER A 61 4.03 -2.60 -14.81
N ILE A 62 3.20 -3.53 -14.33
CA ILE A 62 3.45 -4.24 -13.07
C ILE A 62 4.66 -5.19 -13.20
N PHE A 63 4.80 -5.87 -14.34
CA PHE A 63 5.94 -6.75 -14.62
C PHE A 63 7.27 -5.99 -14.66
N VAL A 64 7.29 -4.75 -15.19
CA VAL A 64 8.46 -3.85 -15.15
C VAL A 64 9.06 -3.74 -13.73
N LYS A 65 8.21 -3.71 -12.70
CA LYS A 65 8.65 -3.64 -11.29
C LYS A 65 9.19 -4.97 -10.75
N LYS A 66 8.73 -6.11 -11.26
CA LYS A 66 9.26 -7.44 -10.89
C LYS A 66 10.67 -7.65 -11.42
N PHE A 67 10.95 -7.13 -12.62
CA PHE A 67 12.26 -7.15 -13.25
C PHE A 67 13.37 -6.40 -12.47
N ARG A 68 13.00 -5.62 -11.45
CA ARG A 68 13.95 -4.90 -10.56
C ARG A 68 14.95 -5.80 -9.83
N ASN A 69 14.65 -7.07 -9.58
CA ASN A 69 15.57 -7.95 -8.86
C ASN A 69 16.21 -9.00 -9.78
N THR A 70 15.75 -9.12 -11.02
CA THR A 70 16.16 -10.19 -11.94
C THR A 70 17.00 -9.67 -13.10
N VAL A 71 16.83 -8.42 -13.53
CA VAL A 71 17.54 -7.86 -14.68
C VAL A 71 18.98 -7.48 -14.32
N LYS A 72 19.93 -8.14 -14.98
CA LYS A 72 21.37 -7.87 -14.91
C LYS A 72 21.86 -7.04 -16.10
N SER A 73 23.07 -6.47 -15.96
CA SER A 73 23.75 -5.59 -16.94
C SER A 73 23.82 -6.21 -18.35
N HIS A 74 24.15 -7.51 -18.45
CA HIS A 74 24.31 -8.21 -19.73
C HIS A 74 22.99 -8.36 -20.52
N HIS A 75 21.85 -8.55 -19.86
CA HIS A 75 20.56 -8.66 -20.53
C HIS A 75 20.14 -7.32 -21.17
N LEU A 76 20.44 -6.20 -20.51
CA LEU A 76 20.13 -4.86 -21.02
C LEU A 76 21.06 -4.42 -22.14
N CYS A 77 22.37 -4.68 -22.03
CA CYS A 77 23.31 -4.39 -23.12
C CYS A 77 22.89 -5.12 -24.40
N LYS A 78 22.46 -6.39 -24.30
CA LYS A 78 21.94 -7.13 -25.46
C LYS A 78 20.64 -6.54 -26.01
N LEU A 79 19.67 -6.23 -25.15
CA LEU A 79 18.41 -5.59 -25.56
C LEU A 79 18.65 -4.25 -26.26
N TYR A 80 19.53 -3.41 -25.72
CA TYR A 80 19.84 -2.12 -26.34
C TYR A 80 20.60 -2.28 -27.64
N ASN A 81 21.55 -3.20 -27.74
CA ASN A 81 22.22 -3.48 -29.00
C ASN A 81 21.24 -3.99 -30.07
N THR A 82 20.21 -4.75 -29.68
CA THR A 82 19.17 -5.20 -30.62
C THR A 82 18.21 -4.10 -31.05
N PHE A 83 17.78 -3.21 -30.14
CA PHE A 83 16.73 -2.22 -30.44
C PHE A 83 17.28 -0.82 -30.81
N PHE A 84 18.46 -0.45 -30.30
CA PHE A 84 19.13 0.83 -30.47
C PHE A 84 20.63 0.64 -30.80
N PRO A 85 20.98 0.34 -32.06
CA PRO A 85 22.37 0.06 -32.45
C PRO A 85 23.35 1.23 -32.22
N ASN A 86 22.85 2.46 -32.00
CA ASN A 86 23.67 3.67 -31.86
C ASN A 86 23.82 4.18 -30.41
N VAL A 87 23.17 3.59 -29.41
CA VAL A 87 23.20 4.07 -28.02
C VAL A 87 24.07 3.15 -27.17
N ALA A 88 25.31 3.58 -26.90
CA ALA A 88 26.20 2.87 -25.99
C ALA A 88 25.75 3.04 -24.53
N ILE A 89 25.39 1.92 -23.89
CA ILE A 89 25.07 1.88 -22.46
C ILE A 89 26.35 1.85 -21.62
N GLN A 90 26.35 2.56 -20.49
CA GLN A 90 27.35 2.38 -19.44
C GLN A 90 27.27 0.96 -18.90
N GLN A 91 28.33 0.16 -19.10
CA GLN A 91 28.42 -1.19 -18.55
C GLN A 91 28.55 -1.10 -17.03
N GLY A 92 27.56 -1.61 -16.30
CA GLY A 92 27.61 -1.67 -14.84
C GLY A 92 28.53 -2.78 -14.34
N ASN A 93 28.89 -2.72 -13.06
CA ASN A 93 29.83 -3.65 -12.38
C ASN A 93 29.45 -5.15 -12.48
N ASP A 94 28.20 -5.49 -12.80
CA ASP A 94 27.68 -6.87 -12.93
C ASP A 94 27.68 -7.38 -14.38
N TYR A 95 28.54 -6.84 -15.24
CA TYR A 95 28.65 -7.25 -16.64
C TYR A 95 29.41 -8.58 -16.74
N ASP A 96 28.72 -9.61 -17.22
CA ASP A 96 29.32 -10.91 -17.53
C ASP A 96 29.52 -10.97 -19.05
N ALA A 97 30.78 -10.99 -19.49
CA ALA A 97 31.15 -11.02 -20.90
C ALA A 97 30.85 -12.37 -21.59
N ASN A 98 30.62 -13.43 -20.81
CA ASN A 98 30.42 -14.80 -21.31
C ASN A 98 28.96 -15.19 -21.53
N PHE A 99 28.03 -14.25 -21.34
CA PHE A 99 26.61 -14.55 -21.41
C PHE A 99 26.13 -14.63 -22.87
N ASN A 100 25.82 -15.84 -23.36
CA ASN A 100 25.41 -16.13 -24.74
C ASN A 100 24.00 -16.72 -24.83
N GLU A 101 22.99 -15.95 -24.42
CA GLU A 101 21.61 -16.17 -24.88
C GLU A 101 21.21 -15.08 -25.87
N ASP A 102 20.60 -15.50 -26.99
CA ASP A 102 20.07 -14.63 -28.02
C ASP A 102 18.56 -14.42 -27.84
N LEU A 103 18.10 -13.21 -28.16
CA LEU A 103 16.68 -12.82 -28.05
C LEU A 103 15.77 -13.61 -29.01
N GLY A 104 16.35 -14.33 -29.99
CA GLY A 104 15.59 -15.13 -30.97
C GLY A 104 14.50 -14.32 -31.69
N LEU A 105 14.78 -13.06 -32.02
CA LEU A 105 13.87 -12.16 -32.76
C LEU A 105 14.49 -11.89 -34.13
N SER A 106 13.72 -12.07 -35.21
CA SER A 106 14.20 -11.78 -36.56
C SER A 106 14.40 -10.27 -36.75
N THR A 107 15.37 -9.89 -37.58
CA THR A 107 15.70 -8.48 -37.85
C THR A 107 14.52 -7.66 -38.37
N GLN A 108 13.56 -8.30 -39.04
CA GLN A 108 12.33 -7.67 -39.55
C GLN A 108 11.32 -7.35 -38.43
N ILE A 109 11.17 -8.22 -37.44
CA ILE A 109 10.29 -7.99 -36.28
C ILE A 109 10.86 -6.87 -35.41
N VAL A 110 12.18 -6.85 -35.21
CA VAL A 110 12.86 -5.77 -34.49
C VAL A 110 12.63 -4.43 -35.18
N GLN A 111 12.73 -4.35 -36.52
CA GLN A 111 12.45 -3.11 -37.26
C GLN A 111 10.99 -2.64 -37.15
N LYS A 112 10.02 -3.54 -37.01
CA LYS A 112 8.61 -3.20 -36.74
C LYS A 112 8.43 -2.70 -35.31
N LEU A 113 9.04 -3.38 -34.34
CA LEU A 113 8.96 -3.04 -32.92
C LEU A 113 9.68 -1.71 -32.59
N THR A 114 10.83 -1.41 -33.19
CA THR A 114 11.55 -0.14 -32.98
C THR A 114 10.74 1.07 -33.47
N LYS A 115 9.83 0.88 -34.44
CA LYS A 115 8.91 1.95 -34.89
C LYS A 115 7.83 2.26 -33.85
N LEU A 116 7.54 1.35 -32.92
CA LEU A 116 6.60 1.59 -31.83
C LEU A 116 7.30 2.34 -30.70
N ILE A 117 6.85 3.57 -30.46
CA ILE A 117 7.36 4.44 -29.39
C ILE A 117 7.13 3.79 -28.01
N GLU A 118 6.06 3.01 -27.88
CA GLU A 118 5.67 2.30 -26.66
C GLU A 118 6.73 1.28 -26.22
N VAL A 119 7.31 0.55 -27.18
CA VAL A 119 8.38 -0.42 -26.92
C VAL A 119 9.67 0.30 -26.53
N ASN A 120 9.97 1.42 -27.18
CA ASN A 120 11.14 2.24 -26.86
C ASN A 120 11.05 2.80 -25.42
N VAL A 121 9.91 3.36 -25.04
CA VAL A 121 9.67 3.88 -23.68
C VAL A 121 9.74 2.75 -22.65
N PHE A 122 9.22 1.56 -22.97
CA PHE A 122 9.30 0.39 -22.09
C PHE A 122 10.75 -0.05 -21.82
N ILE A 123 11.57 -0.15 -22.87
CA ILE A 123 13.00 -0.51 -22.76
C ILE A 123 13.78 0.56 -21.97
N GLN A 124 13.46 1.83 -22.19
CA GLN A 124 14.04 2.94 -21.43
C GLN A 124 13.61 2.95 -19.96
N CYS A 125 12.37 2.57 -19.66
CA CYS A 125 11.91 2.35 -18.28
C CYS A 125 12.72 1.24 -17.59
N LEU A 126 12.97 0.10 -18.28
CA LEU A 126 13.80 -0.97 -17.73
C LEU A 126 15.23 -0.50 -17.43
N TYR A 127 15.79 0.35 -18.28
CA TYR A 127 17.12 0.93 -18.07
C TYR A 127 17.18 1.86 -16.86
N VAL A 128 16.19 2.76 -16.70
CA VAL A 128 16.08 3.62 -15.51
C VAL A 128 16.00 2.78 -14.22
N ILE A 129 15.29 1.66 -14.26
CA ILE A 129 15.16 0.75 -13.11
C ILE A 129 16.47 0.07 -12.79
N TRP A 130 17.24 -0.30 -13.80
CA TRP A 130 18.55 -0.90 -13.61
C TRP A 130 19.60 0.08 -13.10
N LEU A 131 19.66 1.30 -13.66
CA LEU A 131 20.54 2.36 -13.14
C LEU A 131 20.23 2.64 -11.66
N PHE A 132 18.95 2.65 -11.28
CA PHE A 132 18.54 2.82 -9.89
C PHE A 132 19.03 1.69 -8.96
N GLN A 133 19.27 0.48 -9.47
CA GLN A 133 19.78 -0.64 -8.67
C GLN A 133 21.26 -0.54 -8.33
N GLN A 134 22.06 0.16 -9.15
CA GLN A 134 23.50 0.30 -8.91
C GLN A 134 23.83 1.08 -7.63
N LYS A 135 22.85 1.78 -7.05
CA LYS A 135 22.93 2.54 -5.78
C LYS A 135 24.00 3.65 -5.73
N GLN A 136 24.70 3.92 -6.83
CA GLN A 136 25.70 4.98 -6.94
C GLN A 136 25.05 6.36 -7.11
N GLN A 137 25.68 7.40 -6.55
CA GLN A 137 25.16 8.77 -6.66
C GLN A 137 25.14 9.28 -8.11
N GLU A 138 26.19 8.98 -8.87
CA GLU A 138 26.31 9.34 -10.29
C GLU A 138 25.21 8.68 -11.14
N ALA A 139 24.86 7.43 -10.83
CA ALA A 139 23.76 6.74 -11.51
C ALA A 139 22.40 7.41 -11.26
N TYR A 140 22.16 8.00 -10.08
CA TYR A 140 20.92 8.75 -9.82
C TYR A 140 20.84 10.05 -10.61
N GLU A 141 21.97 10.73 -10.84
CA GLU A 141 22.00 11.93 -11.68
C GLU A 141 21.74 11.60 -13.15
N GLN A 142 22.31 10.50 -13.65
CA GLN A 142 22.02 9.99 -14.99
C GLN A 142 20.55 9.61 -15.16
N VAL A 143 19.95 8.96 -14.15
CA VAL A 143 18.51 8.67 -14.14
C VAL A 143 17.67 9.94 -14.26
N ASN A 144 18.08 11.05 -13.63
CA ASN A 144 17.34 12.30 -13.72
C ASN A 144 17.43 12.94 -15.12
N ILE A 145 18.60 12.87 -15.76
CA ILE A 145 18.80 13.39 -17.13
C ILE A 145 17.95 12.58 -18.11
N ILE A 146 18.10 11.25 -18.08
CA ILE A 146 17.35 10.33 -18.95
C ILE A 146 15.86 10.46 -18.65
N GLY A 147 15.47 10.45 -17.38
CA GLY A 147 14.06 10.60 -16.96
C GLY A 147 13.42 11.88 -17.50
N LYS A 148 14.11 13.02 -17.48
CA LYS A 148 13.60 14.27 -18.08
C LYS A 148 13.48 14.18 -19.61
N GLN A 149 14.45 13.56 -20.29
CA GLN A 149 14.38 13.34 -21.74
C GLN A 149 13.19 12.43 -22.11
N LEU A 150 12.93 11.38 -21.32
CA LEU A 150 11.78 10.49 -21.52
C LEU A 150 10.45 11.22 -21.32
N LEU A 151 10.36 12.07 -20.31
CA LEU A 151 9.16 12.88 -20.07
C LEU A 151 8.85 13.78 -21.27
N GLN A 152 9.87 14.42 -21.85
CA GLN A 152 9.70 15.26 -23.06
C GLN A 152 9.24 14.42 -24.26
N GLN A 153 9.82 13.24 -24.48
CA GLN A 153 9.43 12.35 -25.57
C GLN A 153 7.99 11.82 -25.43
N VAL A 154 7.55 11.55 -24.19
CA VAL A 154 6.18 11.10 -23.92
C VAL A 154 5.17 12.25 -24.05
N GLN A 155 5.52 13.45 -23.58
CA GLN A 155 4.66 14.65 -23.74
C GLN A 155 4.39 14.97 -25.21
N GLN A 156 5.37 14.77 -26.10
CA GLN A 156 5.20 14.98 -27.55
C GLN A 156 4.27 13.96 -28.21
N ASN A 157 4.21 12.74 -27.68
CA ASN A 157 3.51 11.60 -28.29
C ASN A 157 2.26 11.18 -27.50
N ASN A 158 1.55 12.14 -26.90
CA ASN A 158 0.46 11.99 -25.93
C ASN A 158 -0.60 10.91 -26.28
N LYS A 159 -0.27 9.64 -26.01
CA LYS A 159 -1.12 8.46 -26.22
C LYS A 159 -1.45 7.85 -24.86
N ARG A 160 -2.72 7.49 -24.66
CA ARG A 160 -3.25 6.92 -23.41
C ARG A 160 -2.50 5.69 -22.88
N TYR A 161 -1.84 4.94 -23.77
CA TYR A 161 -1.07 3.75 -23.42
C TYR A 161 0.23 4.07 -22.66
N LEU A 162 0.84 5.23 -22.95
CA LEU A 162 2.09 5.66 -22.34
C LEU A 162 1.89 6.15 -20.90
N ASP A 163 0.68 6.57 -20.53
CA ASP A 163 0.35 7.12 -19.22
C ASP A 163 0.71 6.17 -18.06
N THR A 164 0.45 4.88 -18.22
CA THR A 164 0.79 3.85 -17.22
C THR A 164 2.30 3.64 -17.06
N LEU A 165 3.08 3.82 -18.12
CA LEU A 165 4.55 3.75 -18.09
C LEU A 165 5.13 5.06 -17.54
N LEU A 166 4.54 6.19 -17.90
CA LEU A 166 4.90 7.51 -17.39
C LEU A 166 4.71 7.62 -15.87
N GLY A 167 3.68 6.98 -15.31
CA GLY A 167 3.55 6.82 -13.86
C GLY A 167 4.74 6.09 -13.22
N VAL A 168 5.31 5.08 -13.89
CA VAL A 168 6.52 4.39 -13.41
C VAL A 168 7.72 5.31 -13.47
N ILE A 169 7.89 6.07 -14.55
CA ILE A 169 8.99 7.03 -14.72
C ILE A 169 8.96 8.07 -13.58
N TYR A 170 7.80 8.67 -13.29
CA TYR A 170 7.67 9.63 -12.18
C TYR A 170 8.03 9.01 -10.82
N GLU A 171 7.64 7.75 -10.57
CA GLU A 171 7.98 7.06 -9.32
C GLU A 171 9.49 6.88 -9.14
N TYR A 172 10.22 6.53 -10.20
CA TYR A 172 11.68 6.38 -10.14
C TYR A 172 12.41 7.73 -10.12
N LEU A 173 11.93 8.72 -10.87
CA LEU A 173 12.47 10.07 -10.86
C LEU A 173 12.35 10.67 -9.44
N SER A 174 11.19 10.56 -8.80
CA SER A 174 11.01 10.97 -7.41
C SER A 174 11.96 10.25 -6.45
N LYS A 175 12.09 8.93 -6.54
CA LYS A 175 13.01 8.16 -5.69
C LYS A 175 14.48 8.54 -5.87
N SER A 176 14.92 8.82 -7.10
CA SER A 176 16.29 9.29 -7.37
C SER A 176 16.56 10.62 -6.69
N HIS A 177 15.62 11.57 -6.80
CA HIS A 177 15.70 12.85 -6.11
C HIS A 177 15.67 12.73 -4.58
N GLU A 178 14.94 11.76 -4.02
CA GLU A 178 14.99 11.45 -2.58
C GLU A 178 16.37 10.98 -2.14
N LYS A 179 17.04 10.14 -2.94
CA LYS A 179 18.37 9.63 -2.62
C LYS A 179 19.45 10.69 -2.73
N LEU A 180 19.29 11.63 -3.64
CA LEU A 180 20.17 12.80 -3.78
C LEU A 180 19.87 13.91 -2.75
N GLY A 181 18.76 13.80 -2.00
CA GLY A 181 18.34 14.82 -1.03
C GLY A 181 17.84 16.14 -1.63
N LYS A 182 17.69 16.23 -2.97
CA LYS A 182 17.22 17.41 -3.70
C LYS A 182 15.78 17.20 -4.19
N LEU A 183 14.86 17.04 -3.25
CA LEU A 183 13.44 16.81 -3.52
C LEU A 183 12.68 18.09 -3.91
N ASP A 184 13.19 19.29 -3.66
CA ASP A 184 12.45 20.53 -3.98
C ASP A 184 12.36 20.79 -5.49
N GLN A 185 13.42 20.46 -6.23
CA GLN A 185 13.54 20.72 -7.68
C GLN A 185 12.55 19.90 -8.53
N ILE A 186 11.97 18.83 -7.97
CA ILE A 186 11.02 17.98 -8.69
C ILE A 186 9.59 18.50 -8.62
N ARG A 187 9.27 19.40 -7.67
CA ARG A 187 7.88 19.77 -7.37
C ARG A 187 7.18 20.35 -8.59
N ASP A 188 7.85 21.24 -9.30
CA ASP A 188 7.30 21.89 -10.50
C ASP A 188 6.99 20.87 -11.60
N VAL A 189 7.91 19.92 -11.81
CA VAL A 189 7.74 18.81 -12.77
C VAL A 189 6.55 17.92 -12.38
N LEU A 190 6.38 17.63 -11.07
CA LEU A 190 5.24 16.84 -10.59
C LEU A 190 3.91 17.59 -10.74
N PHE A 191 3.88 18.90 -10.47
CA PHE A 191 2.66 19.70 -10.64
C PHE A 191 2.29 19.90 -12.12
N GLU A 192 3.27 20.09 -12.99
CA GLU A 192 3.06 20.09 -14.44
C GLU A 192 2.53 18.73 -14.91
N GLY A 193 3.17 17.63 -14.49
CA GLY A 193 2.70 16.28 -14.75
C GLY A 193 1.28 16.03 -14.26
N TYR A 194 0.93 16.53 -13.07
CA TYR A 194 -0.41 16.36 -12.49
C TYR A 194 -1.47 17.13 -13.29
N ARG A 195 -1.17 18.39 -13.67
CA ARG A 195 -2.06 19.18 -14.53
C ARG A 195 -2.30 18.49 -15.88
N ASN A 196 -1.27 17.95 -16.50
CA ASN A 196 -1.39 17.21 -17.76
C ASN A 196 -2.20 15.91 -17.58
N ALA A 197 -2.00 15.17 -16.48
CA ALA A 197 -2.76 13.96 -16.18
C ALA A 197 -4.25 14.27 -15.91
N CYS A 198 -4.56 15.41 -15.28
CA CYS A 198 -5.94 15.89 -15.13
C CYS A 198 -6.59 16.24 -16.46
N GLN A 199 -5.87 16.91 -17.36
CA GLN A 199 -6.35 17.22 -18.72
C GLN A 199 -6.61 15.96 -19.54
N ASN A 200 -5.69 14.99 -19.48
CA ASN A 200 -5.80 13.70 -20.18
C ASN A 200 -6.84 12.75 -19.56
N ARG A 201 -7.38 13.08 -18.38
CA ARG A 201 -8.24 12.20 -17.56
C ARG A 201 -7.61 10.82 -17.27
N ASP A 202 -6.29 10.79 -17.06
CA ASP A 202 -5.61 9.57 -16.63
C ASP A 202 -5.68 9.40 -15.11
N GLU A 203 -6.55 8.50 -14.66
CA GLU A 203 -6.76 8.17 -13.26
C GLU A 203 -5.52 7.55 -12.59
N ASN A 204 -4.74 6.76 -13.33
CA ASN A 204 -3.60 6.05 -12.74
C ASN A 204 -2.41 6.99 -12.50
N GLY A 205 -2.07 7.81 -13.50
CA GLY A 205 -1.04 8.84 -13.38
C GLY A 205 -1.40 9.88 -12.33
N GLN A 206 -2.66 10.33 -12.27
CA GLN A 206 -3.15 11.22 -11.22
C GLN A 206 -2.91 10.63 -9.83
N ALA A 207 -3.31 9.38 -9.58
CA ALA A 207 -3.12 8.71 -8.30
C ALA A 207 -1.63 8.59 -7.90
N ILE A 208 -0.77 8.24 -8.86
CA ILE A 208 0.68 8.14 -8.62
C ILE A 208 1.25 9.53 -8.27
N LEU A 209 0.92 10.55 -9.05
CA LEU A 209 1.44 11.90 -8.87
C LEU A 209 0.99 12.53 -7.55
N ILE A 210 -0.28 12.37 -7.17
CA ILE A 210 -0.80 12.80 -5.86
C ILE A 210 0.03 12.20 -4.73
N ASN A 211 0.29 10.88 -4.78
CA ASN A 211 1.08 10.20 -3.75
C ASN A 211 2.53 10.71 -3.68
N LEU A 212 3.15 11.00 -4.83
CA LEU A 212 4.51 11.54 -4.87
C LEU A 212 4.57 12.98 -4.32
N ILE A 213 3.58 13.81 -4.64
CA ILE A 213 3.46 15.18 -4.14
C ILE A 213 3.26 15.17 -2.61
N LEU A 214 2.34 14.36 -2.10
CA LEU A 214 2.11 14.22 -0.65
C LEU A 214 3.36 13.73 0.07
N ARG A 215 4.07 12.76 -0.51
CA ARG A 215 5.33 12.27 0.04
C ARG A 215 6.41 13.37 0.11
N ASN A 216 6.49 14.22 -0.92
CA ASN A 216 7.40 15.36 -0.94
C ASN A 216 7.09 16.32 0.23
N PHE A 217 5.82 16.72 0.41
CA PHE A 217 5.45 17.62 1.50
C PHE A 217 5.71 17.01 2.89
N ILE A 218 5.42 15.73 3.09
CA ILE A 218 5.70 15.03 4.36
C ILE A 218 7.21 14.94 4.61
N HIS A 219 8.03 14.80 3.56
CA HIS A 219 9.49 14.81 3.72
C HIS A 219 9.97 16.12 4.35
N TYR A 220 9.45 17.26 3.90
CA TYR A 220 9.78 18.60 4.39
C TYR A 220 8.92 19.09 5.57
N ASN A 221 8.09 18.24 6.16
CA ASN A 221 7.17 18.58 7.25
C ASN A 221 6.17 19.70 6.93
N GLN A 222 5.82 19.89 5.65
CA GLN A 222 4.85 20.90 5.20
C GLN A 222 3.41 20.36 5.25
N TYR A 223 2.90 20.10 6.46
CA TYR A 223 1.59 19.45 6.66
C TYR A 223 0.39 20.35 6.29
N GLU A 224 0.49 21.66 6.51
CA GLU A 224 -0.58 22.62 6.15
C GLU A 224 -0.78 22.70 4.64
N GLN A 225 0.31 22.75 3.87
CA GLN A 225 0.25 22.75 2.40
C GLN A 225 -0.34 21.43 1.88
N SER A 226 0.04 20.31 2.50
CA SER A 226 -0.52 18.99 2.17
C SER A 226 -2.03 18.94 2.40
N TYR A 227 -2.50 19.50 3.50
CA TYR A 227 -3.93 19.53 3.79
C TYR A 227 -4.72 20.42 2.83
N ASN A 228 -4.19 21.60 2.51
CA ASN A 228 -4.78 22.48 1.50
C ASN A 228 -4.80 21.84 0.11
N PHE A 229 -3.80 21.02 -0.22
CA PHE A 229 -3.78 20.22 -1.44
C PHE A 229 -4.84 19.12 -1.42
N LEU A 230 -4.99 18.39 -0.31
CA LEU A 230 -6.03 17.36 -0.15
C LEU A 230 -7.45 17.92 -0.26
N LYS A 231 -7.72 19.13 0.24
CA LYS A 231 -9.04 19.78 0.08
C LYS A 231 -9.41 20.06 -1.37
N LYS A 232 -8.43 20.28 -2.23
CA LYS A 232 -8.62 20.69 -3.63
C LYS A 232 -8.54 19.53 -4.60
N THR A 233 -7.94 18.43 -4.19
CA THR A 233 -7.70 17.28 -5.08
C THR A 233 -8.70 16.18 -4.80
N GLU A 234 -9.29 15.66 -5.87
CA GLU A 234 -10.12 14.47 -5.83
C GLU A 234 -9.24 13.27 -6.17
N PHE A 235 -9.33 12.22 -5.36
CA PHE A 235 -8.61 10.98 -5.62
C PHE A 235 -9.46 10.09 -6.56
N PRO A 236 -8.88 9.59 -7.67
CA PRO A 236 -9.63 8.82 -8.65
C PRO A 236 -10.04 7.43 -8.14
N GLU A 237 -11.25 6.99 -8.49
CA GLU A 237 -11.85 5.76 -7.96
C GLU A 237 -11.27 4.47 -8.58
N HIS A 238 -10.90 4.45 -9.86
CA HIS A 238 -10.35 3.25 -10.52
C HIS A 238 -8.82 3.10 -10.40
N ALA A 239 -8.21 3.82 -9.46
CA ALA A 239 -6.78 3.72 -9.21
C ALA A 239 -6.37 2.32 -8.69
N PHE A 240 -5.13 1.92 -8.99
CA PHE A 240 -4.56 0.70 -8.43
C PHE A 240 -4.68 0.65 -6.90
N GLY A 241 -5.12 -0.50 -6.37
CA GLY A 241 -5.28 -0.68 -4.92
C GLY A 241 -4.02 -0.34 -4.11
N ASN A 242 -2.84 -0.61 -4.67
CA ASN A 242 -1.54 -0.25 -4.07
C ASN A 242 -1.34 1.26 -3.92
N GLN A 243 -1.79 2.06 -4.89
CA GLN A 243 -1.69 3.52 -4.83
C GLN A 243 -2.74 4.08 -3.87
N GLN A 244 -3.93 3.50 -3.82
CA GLN A 244 -4.94 3.90 -2.85
C GLN A 244 -4.50 3.61 -1.42
N ALA A 245 -3.84 2.48 -1.15
CA ALA A 245 -3.28 2.19 0.17
C ALA A 245 -2.24 3.25 0.60
N ARG A 246 -1.36 3.69 -0.31
CA ARG A 246 -0.38 4.76 -0.05
C ARG A 246 -1.06 6.11 0.21
N PHE A 247 -2.07 6.45 -0.59
CA PHE A 247 -2.83 7.68 -0.44
C PHE A 247 -3.50 7.74 0.94
N LEU A 248 -4.25 6.69 1.29
CA LEU A 248 -4.93 6.59 2.58
C LEU A 248 -3.95 6.67 3.76
N TYR A 249 -2.75 6.10 3.63
CA TYR A 249 -1.70 6.24 4.64
C TYR A 249 -1.22 7.70 4.80
N TYR A 250 -0.93 8.40 3.70
CA TYR A 250 -0.50 9.80 3.76
C TYR A 250 -1.59 10.73 4.29
N THR A 251 -2.82 10.55 3.79
CA THR A 251 -4.00 11.28 4.28
C THR A 251 -4.18 11.05 5.77
N GLY A 252 -4.18 9.78 6.22
CA GLY A 252 -4.27 9.43 7.62
C GLY A 252 -3.18 10.07 8.51
N LEU A 253 -1.94 10.13 8.03
CA LEU A 253 -0.84 10.79 8.74
C LEU A 253 -1.07 12.30 8.87
N ILE A 254 -1.54 12.97 7.81
CA ILE A 254 -1.82 14.42 7.81
C ILE A 254 -2.96 14.74 8.78
N HIS A 255 -4.04 13.94 8.79
CA HIS A 255 -5.13 14.10 9.76
C HIS A 255 -4.66 13.85 11.20
N ALA A 256 -3.82 12.84 11.44
CA ALA A 256 -3.28 12.55 12.77
C ALA A 256 -2.46 13.72 13.34
N ILE A 257 -1.64 14.37 12.53
CA ILE A 257 -0.81 15.49 12.98
C ILE A 257 -1.66 16.73 13.30
N ARG A 258 -2.70 16.99 12.51
CA ARG A 258 -3.64 18.10 12.74
C ARG A 258 -4.59 17.87 13.92
N GLY A 259 -4.78 16.62 14.34
CA GLY A 259 -5.60 16.25 15.50
C GLY A 259 -6.97 15.65 15.18
N GLU A 260 -7.25 15.39 13.89
CA GLU A 260 -8.48 14.70 13.46
C GLU A 260 -8.31 13.19 13.57
N TYR A 261 -8.27 12.69 14.80
CA TYR A 261 -7.90 11.30 15.08
C TYR A 261 -8.92 10.26 14.57
N GLN A 262 -10.22 10.60 14.51
CA GLN A 262 -11.27 9.68 14.05
C GLN A 262 -11.15 9.38 12.55
N GLU A 263 -11.00 10.40 11.73
CA GLU A 263 -10.79 10.25 10.28
C GLU A 263 -9.43 9.61 9.98
N ALA A 264 -8.39 10.00 10.72
CA ALA A 264 -7.08 9.38 10.61
C ALA A 264 -7.15 7.87 10.85
N TYR A 265 -7.85 7.43 11.90
CA TYR A 265 -8.02 6.02 12.21
C TYR A 265 -8.74 5.24 11.10
N LYS A 266 -9.85 5.78 10.58
CA LYS A 266 -10.59 5.17 9.45
C LYS A 266 -9.71 5.03 8.21
N ASN A 267 -8.96 6.08 7.86
CA ASN A 267 -8.09 6.05 6.68
C ASN A 267 -6.90 5.09 6.85
N LEU A 268 -6.27 5.07 8.02
CA LEU A 268 -5.13 4.19 8.29
C LEU A 268 -5.52 2.71 8.38
N THR A 269 -6.67 2.39 8.97
CA THR A 269 -7.19 1.00 9.02
C THR A 269 -7.51 0.50 7.62
N GLN A 270 -8.18 1.32 6.79
CA GLN A 270 -8.41 0.99 5.37
C GLN A 270 -7.09 0.82 4.60
N ALA A 271 -6.09 1.67 4.84
CA ALA A 271 -4.77 1.54 4.22
C ALA A 271 -4.09 0.22 4.56
N SER A 272 -4.17 -0.21 5.82
CA SER A 272 -3.58 -1.47 6.30
C SER A 272 -4.26 -2.69 5.65
N HIS A 273 -5.59 -2.70 5.59
CA HIS A 273 -6.35 -3.79 4.96
C HIS A 273 -6.17 -3.87 3.45
N LYS A 274 -5.94 -2.73 2.78
CA LYS A 274 -5.76 -2.66 1.32
C LYS A 274 -4.34 -3.05 0.87
N ALA A 275 -3.39 -3.15 1.79
CA ALA A 275 -2.03 -3.57 1.49
C ALA A 275 -1.93 -5.09 1.32
N PRO A 276 -1.21 -5.60 0.30
CA PRO A 276 -1.11 -7.04 0.04
C PRO A 276 -0.36 -7.77 1.16
N ASP A 277 -0.85 -8.93 1.58
CA ASP A 277 -0.32 -9.66 2.73
C ASP A 277 1.11 -10.18 2.52
N ASN A 278 1.40 -10.75 1.34
CA ASN A 278 2.63 -11.51 1.12
C ASN A 278 3.89 -10.66 0.85
N THR A 279 3.73 -9.42 0.37
CA THR A 279 4.88 -8.60 -0.10
C THR A 279 5.06 -7.30 0.68
N ALA A 280 4.03 -6.80 1.35
CA ALA A 280 4.02 -5.44 1.93
C ALA A 280 4.39 -5.37 3.42
N PHE A 281 5.27 -6.26 3.91
CA PHE A 281 5.65 -6.33 5.32
C PHE A 281 6.07 -4.96 5.90
N GLY A 282 7.01 -4.26 5.25
CA GLY A 282 7.52 -2.98 5.76
C GLY A 282 6.47 -1.86 5.80
N PHE A 283 5.57 -1.83 4.82
CA PHE A 283 4.48 -0.85 4.78
C PHE A 283 3.46 -1.11 5.89
N LYS A 284 3.09 -2.37 6.11
CA LYS A 284 2.18 -2.77 7.19
C LYS A 284 2.75 -2.46 8.57
N VAL A 285 4.03 -2.76 8.80
CA VAL A 285 4.73 -2.38 10.05
C VAL A 285 4.57 -0.88 10.32
N GLN A 286 4.83 -0.05 9.30
CA GLN A 286 4.76 1.39 9.45
C GLN A 286 3.31 1.87 9.68
N ALA A 287 2.34 1.33 8.96
CA ALA A 287 0.93 1.63 9.16
C ALA A 287 0.46 1.27 10.58
N ILE A 288 0.79 0.06 11.05
CA ILE A 288 0.41 -0.44 12.37
C ILE A 288 1.02 0.43 13.49
N LYS A 289 2.27 0.88 13.36
CA LYS A 289 2.88 1.82 14.31
C LYS A 289 2.06 3.10 14.45
N VAL A 290 1.63 3.69 13.33
CA VAL A 290 0.81 4.91 13.35
C VAL A 290 -0.59 4.63 13.89
N ILE A 291 -1.21 3.52 13.47
CA ILE A 291 -2.55 3.11 13.95
C ILE A 291 -2.55 2.98 15.48
N ALA A 292 -1.57 2.27 16.05
CA ALA A 292 -1.47 2.08 17.49
C ALA A 292 -1.35 3.43 18.24
N LEU A 293 -0.59 4.39 17.71
CA LEU A 293 -0.51 5.72 18.30
C LEU A 293 -1.82 6.51 18.18
N VAL A 294 -2.50 6.43 17.04
CA VAL A 294 -3.79 7.11 16.83
C VAL A 294 -4.89 6.50 17.71
N GLU A 295 -4.91 5.18 17.90
CA GLU A 295 -5.84 4.52 18.84
C GLU A 295 -5.62 5.00 20.27
N LEU A 296 -4.36 5.09 20.71
CA LEU A 296 -4.03 5.69 22.00
C LEU A 296 -4.48 7.14 22.08
N LEU A 297 -4.30 7.94 21.01
CA LEU A 297 -4.72 9.34 20.98
C LEU A 297 -6.25 9.51 21.07
N LEU A 298 -7.02 8.56 20.56
CA LEU A 298 -8.48 8.48 20.76
C LEU A 298 -8.87 8.05 22.18
N GLY A 299 -7.91 7.53 22.97
CA GLY A 299 -8.14 7.01 24.31
C GLY A 299 -8.63 5.56 24.34
N ASN A 300 -8.46 4.83 23.23
CA ASN A 300 -8.72 3.40 23.13
C ASN A 300 -7.41 2.63 23.26
N VAL A 301 -7.49 1.41 23.81
CA VAL A 301 -6.33 0.54 23.93
C VAL A 301 -6.23 -0.33 22.67
N PRO A 302 -5.06 -0.39 22.00
CA PRO A 302 -4.89 -1.22 20.81
C PRO A 302 -4.97 -2.71 21.17
N ASN A 303 -5.45 -3.53 20.23
CA ASN A 303 -5.58 -4.97 20.45
C ASN A 303 -4.22 -5.64 20.64
N ARG A 304 -4.14 -6.55 21.62
CA ARG A 304 -2.90 -7.28 21.96
C ARG A 304 -2.43 -8.19 20.83
N ASP A 305 -3.36 -8.72 20.04
CA ASP A 305 -3.07 -9.65 18.95
C ASP A 305 -2.20 -9.02 17.86
N THR A 306 -2.40 -7.72 17.60
CA THR A 306 -1.63 -6.92 16.64
C THR A 306 -0.13 -6.89 16.98
N PHE A 307 0.22 -6.99 18.27
CA PHE A 307 1.62 -7.00 18.74
C PHE A 307 2.21 -8.40 18.91
N THR A 308 1.37 -9.44 18.87
CA THR A 308 1.77 -10.83 19.13
C THR A 308 2.18 -11.55 17.84
N SER A 309 1.80 -11.04 16.67
CA SER A 309 2.19 -11.63 15.38
C SER A 309 3.72 -11.73 15.24
N PRO A 310 4.26 -12.92 14.90
CA PRO A 310 5.70 -13.19 14.96
C PRO A 310 6.51 -12.35 13.97
N GLU A 311 5.88 -11.95 12.85
CA GLU A 311 6.53 -11.13 11.83
C GLU A 311 6.79 -9.70 12.33
N TYR A 312 5.82 -9.10 13.04
CA TYR A 312 5.85 -7.68 13.41
C TYR A 312 6.51 -7.42 14.77
N GLN A 313 6.60 -8.44 15.62
CA GLN A 313 6.99 -8.34 17.02
C GLN A 313 8.29 -7.54 17.25
N LYS A 314 9.34 -7.82 16.45
CA LYS A 314 10.65 -7.17 16.61
C LYS A 314 10.59 -5.65 16.41
N ALA A 315 9.85 -5.20 15.40
CA ALA A 315 9.75 -3.79 15.05
C ALA A 315 8.75 -3.01 15.93
N LEU A 316 7.74 -3.70 16.49
CA LEU A 316 6.69 -3.12 17.30
C LEU A 316 7.01 -3.10 18.80
N TYR A 317 8.01 -3.85 19.25
CA TYR A 317 8.34 -3.98 20.68
C TYR A 317 8.51 -2.64 21.43
N PRO A 318 9.20 -1.61 20.89
CA PRO A 318 9.28 -0.30 21.55
C PRO A 318 7.90 0.37 21.72
N TYR A 319 7.03 0.25 20.71
CA TYR A 319 5.67 0.81 20.75
C TYR A 319 4.79 0.05 21.74
N TYR A 320 4.95 -1.27 21.85
CA TYR A 320 4.25 -2.08 22.85
C TYR A 320 4.59 -1.66 24.28
N ARG A 321 5.87 -1.33 24.58
CA ARG A 321 6.26 -0.80 25.90
C ARG A 321 5.55 0.51 26.22
N ILE A 322 5.47 1.42 25.26
CA ILE A 322 4.75 2.69 25.40
C ILE A 322 3.25 2.44 25.64
N VAL A 323 2.63 1.53 24.88
CA VAL A 323 1.22 1.15 25.10
C VAL A 323 1.03 0.61 26.52
N SER A 324 1.92 -0.27 26.97
CA SER A 324 1.86 -0.87 28.32
C SER A 324 1.94 0.18 29.43
N THR A 325 2.83 1.18 29.31
CA THR A 325 2.93 2.26 30.29
C THR A 325 1.71 3.17 30.27
N VAL A 326 1.11 3.43 29.11
CA VAL A 326 -0.14 4.20 28.98
C VAL A 326 -1.30 3.49 29.68
N ILE A 327 -1.42 2.16 29.52
CA ILE A 327 -2.45 1.36 30.22
C ILE A 327 -2.24 1.40 31.73
N LYS A 328 -0.99 1.37 32.20
CA LYS A 328 -0.70 1.49 33.64
C LYS A 328 -1.13 2.85 34.19
N GLY A 329 -0.94 3.93 33.43
CA GLY A 329 -1.34 5.29 33.81
C GLY A 329 -0.31 6.05 34.67
N ASN A 330 0.96 5.63 34.66
CA ASN A 330 2.05 6.27 35.42
C ASN A 330 2.88 7.19 34.52
N LEU A 331 2.92 8.49 34.82
CA LEU A 331 3.62 9.49 34.01
C LEU A 331 5.15 9.33 34.05
N GLY A 332 5.71 8.97 35.20
CA GLY A 332 7.15 8.81 35.38
C GLY A 332 7.72 7.64 34.57
N GLU A 333 7.06 6.48 34.62
CA GLU A 333 7.42 5.31 33.80
C GLU A 333 7.29 5.61 32.30
N PHE A 334 6.27 6.38 31.90
CA PHE A 334 6.08 6.78 30.52
C PHE A 334 7.23 7.64 30.00
N GLN A 335 7.68 8.65 30.75
CA GLN A 335 8.79 9.50 30.34
C GLN A 335 10.09 8.71 30.14
N GLN A 336 10.41 7.80 31.08
CA GLN A 336 11.58 6.93 30.96
C GLN A 336 11.55 6.02 29.73
N GLU A 337 10.39 5.44 29.37
CA GLU A 337 10.28 4.61 28.17
C GLU A 337 10.34 5.41 26.86
N VAL A 338 9.86 6.66 26.86
CA VAL A 338 9.99 7.58 25.72
C VAL A 338 11.45 7.96 25.49
N GLU A 339 12.21 8.26 26.55
CA GLU A 339 13.64 8.55 26.47
C GLU A 339 14.44 7.35 25.94
N ARG A 340 14.16 6.15 26.46
CA ARG A 340 14.80 4.90 25.98
C ARG A 340 14.57 4.65 24.48
N SER A 341 13.38 5.00 23.99
CA SER A 341 12.96 4.71 22.61
C SER A 341 13.16 5.89 21.64
N GLU A 342 13.72 7.01 22.08
CA GLU A 342 13.73 8.27 21.33
C GLU A 342 14.34 8.15 19.93
N ASN A 343 15.47 7.44 19.82
CA ASN A 343 16.18 7.24 18.54
C ASN A 343 15.32 6.53 17.49
N ILE A 344 14.48 5.57 17.91
CA ILE A 344 13.60 4.80 17.02
C ILE A 344 12.43 5.69 16.59
N LEU A 345 11.87 6.46 17.52
CA LEU A 345 10.73 7.34 17.28
C LEU A 345 11.08 8.53 16.37
N ARG A 346 12.29 9.09 16.50
CA ARG A 346 12.80 10.14 15.62
C ARG A 346 13.01 9.64 14.20
N ARG A 347 13.54 8.41 14.04
CA ARG A 347 13.68 7.76 12.71
C ARG A 347 12.32 7.56 12.04
N ASP A 348 11.30 7.17 12.81
CA ASP A 348 9.95 6.95 12.31
C ASP A 348 9.15 8.26 12.10
N LYS A 349 9.68 9.43 12.49
CA LYS A 349 8.99 10.74 12.50
C LYS A 349 7.71 10.78 13.35
N LEU A 350 7.56 9.89 14.33
CA LEU A 350 6.35 9.78 15.19
C LEU A 350 6.50 10.46 16.55
N PHE A 351 7.66 11.04 16.83
CA PHE A 351 7.96 11.70 18.11
C PHE A 351 6.94 12.79 18.48
N ASN A 352 6.51 13.60 17.51
CA ASN A 352 5.53 14.67 17.74
C ASN A 352 4.16 14.16 18.21
N LEU A 353 3.73 12.98 17.76
CA LEU A 353 2.47 12.37 18.21
C LEU A 353 2.61 11.83 19.63
N ILE A 354 3.76 11.23 19.95
CA ILE A 354 4.03 10.65 21.28
C ILE A 354 4.13 11.74 22.35
N GLN A 355 4.68 12.91 22.02
CA GLN A 355 4.71 14.06 22.93
C GLN A 355 3.31 14.56 23.33
N ARG A 356 2.24 14.17 22.62
CA ARG A 356 0.84 14.47 22.98
C ARG A 356 0.21 13.44 23.91
N LEU A 357 0.79 12.24 24.03
CA LEU A 357 0.27 11.17 24.87
C LEU A 357 0.24 11.45 26.40
N PRO A 358 1.08 12.30 27.02
CA PRO A 358 1.04 12.52 28.47
C PRO A 358 -0.34 12.86 29.02
N GLN A 359 -1.11 13.69 28.30
CA GLN A 359 -2.47 14.06 28.70
C GLN A 359 -3.44 12.86 28.66
N ILE A 360 -3.19 11.92 27.75
CA ILE A 360 -3.97 10.68 27.63
C ILE A 360 -3.56 9.67 28.68
N VAL A 361 -2.27 9.56 29.03
CA VAL A 361 -1.81 8.71 30.13
C VAL A 361 -2.51 9.10 31.43
N ILE A 362 -2.63 10.42 31.69
CA ILE A 362 -3.37 10.95 32.84
C ILE A 362 -4.85 10.57 32.76
N LYS A 363 -5.50 10.75 31.61
CA LYS A 363 -6.92 10.39 31.41
C LYS A 363 -7.15 8.87 31.60
N ALA A 364 -6.25 8.02 31.09
CA ALA A 364 -6.32 6.57 31.24
C ALA A 364 -6.14 6.14 32.71
N GLY A 365 -5.16 6.74 33.41
CA GLY A 365 -4.94 6.53 34.84
C GLY A 365 -6.16 6.94 35.67
N LEU A 366 -6.75 8.11 35.40
CA LEU A 366 -7.97 8.58 36.06
C LEU A 366 -9.16 7.65 35.81
N ARG A 367 -9.38 7.19 34.58
CA ARG A 367 -10.43 6.21 34.27
C ARG A 367 -10.24 4.91 35.06
N ARG A 368 -9.01 4.42 35.16
CA ARG A 368 -8.67 3.23 35.94
C ARG A 368 -8.96 3.41 37.43
N ILE A 369 -8.60 4.57 37.99
CA ILE A 369 -8.89 4.91 39.39
C ILE A 369 -10.41 4.97 39.62
N ASN A 370 -11.16 5.62 38.72
CA ASN A 370 -12.60 5.77 38.81
C ASN A 370 -13.35 4.43 38.79
N LEU A 371 -12.87 3.49 37.98
CA LEU A 371 -13.41 2.12 37.93
C LEU A 371 -13.12 1.33 39.21
N SER A 372 -12.06 1.69 39.94
CA SER A 372 -11.60 0.93 41.12
C SER A 372 -12.16 1.45 42.43
N TYR A 373 -12.47 2.75 42.52
CA TYR A 373 -12.83 3.43 43.76
C TYR A 373 -14.10 4.28 43.60
N SER A 374 -15.04 4.16 44.54
CA SER A 374 -16.21 5.04 44.63
C SER A 374 -15.88 6.40 45.25
N ARG A 375 -14.90 6.43 46.16
CA ARG A 375 -14.39 7.63 46.82
C ARG A 375 -12.87 7.52 46.93
N ILE A 376 -12.16 8.59 46.57
CA ILE A 376 -10.69 8.64 46.67
C ILE A 376 -10.23 10.05 47.04
N SER A 377 -9.19 10.14 47.87
CA SER A 377 -8.60 11.44 48.23
C SER A 377 -7.76 12.00 47.07
N LEU A 378 -7.67 13.33 46.99
CA LEU A 378 -6.83 14.01 45.98
C LEU A 378 -5.34 13.71 46.16
N ASN A 379 -4.88 13.50 47.39
CA ASN A 379 -3.49 13.16 47.69
C ASN A 379 -3.13 11.76 47.19
N ASP A 380 -4.03 10.78 47.34
CA ASP A 380 -3.82 9.43 46.81
C ASP A 380 -3.78 9.40 45.28
N ILE A 381 -4.61 10.24 44.63
CA ILE A 381 -4.56 10.42 43.17
C ILE A 381 -3.18 10.98 42.76
N HIS A 382 -2.67 11.98 43.47
CA HIS A 382 -1.37 12.58 43.21
C HIS A 382 -0.23 11.55 43.29
N GLN A 383 -0.22 10.73 44.34
CA GLN A 383 0.78 9.68 44.54
C GLN A 383 0.68 8.57 43.48
N LYS A 384 -0.53 8.12 43.14
CA LYS A 384 -0.71 7.02 42.18
C LYS A 384 -0.35 7.39 40.74
N LEU A 385 -0.58 8.63 40.35
CA LEU A 385 -0.26 9.12 39.00
C LEU A 385 1.18 9.63 38.88
N ASN A 386 1.90 9.79 40.00
CA ASN A 386 3.20 10.47 40.09
C ASN A 386 3.18 11.83 39.39
N LEU A 387 2.19 12.65 39.72
CA LEU A 387 2.10 14.00 39.16
C LEU A 387 3.25 14.88 39.71
N PRO A 388 3.82 15.78 38.90
CA PRO A 388 4.80 16.74 39.41
C PRO A 388 4.15 17.64 40.46
N ASN A 389 4.86 17.93 41.56
CA ASN A 389 4.36 18.69 42.72
C ASN A 389 3.78 20.08 42.41
N GLN A 390 4.02 20.63 41.22
CA GLN A 390 3.45 21.91 40.76
C GLN A 390 2.04 21.77 40.18
N CYS A 391 1.60 20.57 39.80
CA CYS A 391 0.26 20.32 39.27
C CYS A 391 -0.70 19.94 40.40
N ASN A 392 -1.68 20.79 40.66
CA ASN A 392 -2.77 20.47 41.59
C ASN A 392 -3.60 19.32 41.01
N ALA A 393 -3.62 18.17 41.69
CA ALA A 393 -4.43 17.01 41.31
C ALA A 393 -5.92 17.39 41.10
N GLU A 394 -6.40 18.33 41.91
CA GLU A 394 -7.74 18.91 41.79
C GLU A 394 -8.02 19.51 40.40
N GLN A 395 -7.08 20.29 39.84
CA GLN A 395 -7.26 20.94 38.54
C GLN A 395 -7.29 19.90 37.40
N VAL A 396 -6.49 18.84 37.52
CA VAL A 396 -6.45 17.75 36.56
C VAL A 396 -7.77 16.98 36.56
N VAL A 397 -8.30 16.67 37.74
CA VAL A 397 -9.60 16.00 37.91
C VAL A 397 -10.73 16.92 37.43
N ALA A 398 -10.72 18.20 37.79
CA ALA A 398 -11.73 19.18 37.34
C ALA A 398 -11.75 19.30 35.81
N LYS A 399 -10.58 19.32 35.17
CA LYS A 399 -10.46 19.29 33.70
C LYS A 399 -11.03 17.99 33.13
N ALA A 400 -10.75 16.84 33.74
CA ALA A 400 -11.26 15.54 33.29
C ALA A 400 -12.80 15.44 33.38
N ILE A 401 -13.40 16.05 34.41
CA ILE A 401 -14.86 16.17 34.57
C ILE A 401 -15.45 17.09 33.51
N ARG A 402 -14.83 18.26 33.29
CA ARG A 402 -15.27 19.21 32.24
C ARG A 402 -15.20 18.60 30.84
N ASP A 403 -14.16 17.83 30.56
CA ASP A 403 -13.99 17.12 29.28
C ASP A 403 -14.97 15.93 29.14
N GLY A 404 -15.80 15.64 30.16
CA GLY A 404 -16.76 14.52 30.16
C GLY A 404 -16.11 13.14 30.26
N THR A 405 -14.80 13.07 30.46
CA THR A 405 -14.05 11.80 30.53
C THR A 405 -14.19 11.08 31.86
N LEU A 406 -14.55 11.83 32.92
CA LEU A 406 -14.74 11.34 34.28
C LEU A 406 -16.11 11.78 34.80
N ALA A 407 -16.96 10.83 35.18
CA ALA A 407 -18.24 11.10 35.82
C ALA A 407 -18.06 11.12 37.35
N ALA A 408 -17.61 12.24 37.90
CA ALA A 408 -17.39 12.41 39.33
C ALA A 408 -17.76 13.82 39.81
N VAL A 409 -17.92 13.98 41.12
CA VAL A 409 -18.10 15.24 41.83
C VAL A 409 -16.91 15.44 42.76
N ILE A 410 -16.34 16.64 42.75
CA ILE A 410 -15.25 17.01 43.66
C ILE A 410 -15.86 17.65 44.90
N ASP A 411 -15.50 17.15 46.07
CA ASP A 411 -15.77 17.79 47.35
C ASP A 411 -14.48 18.51 47.81
N HIS A 412 -14.52 19.84 47.77
CA HIS A 412 -13.37 20.68 48.07
C HIS A 412 -13.06 20.72 49.58
N GLU A 413 -14.07 20.63 50.44
CA GLU A 413 -13.90 20.72 51.89
C GLU A 413 -13.15 19.51 52.45
N ASN A 414 -13.50 18.32 51.95
CA ASN A 414 -12.89 17.06 52.38
C ASN A 414 -11.71 16.61 51.50
N GLN A 415 -11.43 17.31 50.40
CA GLN A 415 -10.41 16.93 49.41
C GLN A 415 -10.61 15.52 48.83
N ILE A 416 -11.87 15.14 48.58
CA ILE A 416 -12.26 13.81 48.08
C ILE A 416 -12.97 13.96 46.73
N VAL A 417 -12.71 13.00 45.84
CA VAL A 417 -13.45 12.82 44.59
C VAL A 417 -14.47 11.69 44.79
N ILE A 418 -15.75 12.00 44.54
CA ILE A 418 -16.86 11.05 44.66
C ILE A 418 -17.31 10.68 43.25
N THR A 419 -17.19 9.41 42.91
CA THR A 419 -17.62 8.87 41.62
C THR A 419 -19.15 8.87 41.53
N LYS A 420 -19.71 9.33 40.40
CA LYS A 420 -21.13 9.11 40.11
C LYS A 420 -21.32 7.68 39.65
N GLU A 421 -22.32 6.99 40.19
CA GLU A 421 -22.67 5.65 39.73
C GLU A 421 -23.03 5.69 38.24
N THR A 422 -22.51 4.73 37.49
CA THR A 422 -22.82 4.59 36.06
C THR A 422 -24.26 4.12 35.92
N ASN A 423 -25.13 4.98 35.39
CA ASN A 423 -26.50 4.60 35.03
C ASN A 423 -26.50 3.43 34.03
N ASP A 424 -27.57 2.64 34.06
CA ASP A 424 -27.75 1.53 33.13
C ASP A 424 -27.72 2.01 31.67
N LEU A 425 -26.74 1.53 30.91
CA LEU A 425 -26.53 1.89 29.51
C LEU A 425 -27.72 1.45 28.64
N TYR A 426 -28.38 0.34 28.98
CA TYR A 426 -29.51 -0.18 28.18
C TYR A 426 -30.78 0.63 28.33
N GLY A 427 -30.91 1.43 29.39
CA GLY A 427 -31.99 2.41 29.53
C GLY A 427 -31.83 3.64 28.61
N THR A 428 -30.69 3.76 27.93
CA THR A 428 -30.39 4.89 27.02
C THR A 428 -30.51 4.49 25.55
N LYS A 429 -30.41 5.48 24.65
CA LYS A 429 -30.42 5.27 23.18
C LYS A 429 -29.09 4.72 22.63
N ALA A 430 -28.04 4.62 23.45
CA ALA A 430 -26.71 4.22 23.01
C ALA A 430 -26.67 2.86 22.28
N PRO A 431 -27.42 1.80 22.71
CA PRO A 431 -27.46 0.55 21.96
C PRO A 431 -28.08 0.70 20.56
N GLN A 432 -29.16 1.50 20.44
CA GLN A 432 -29.84 1.73 19.17
C GLN A 432 -28.91 2.43 18.16
N GLU A 433 -28.14 3.43 18.60
CA GLU A 433 -27.16 4.13 17.77
C GLU A 433 -26.05 3.18 17.30
N ALA A 434 -25.51 2.36 18.20
CA ALA A 434 -24.48 1.38 17.87
C ALA A 434 -24.97 0.33 16.85
N TYR A 435 -26.22 -0.14 16.97
CA TYR A 435 -26.82 -1.03 15.97
C TYR A 435 -27.07 -0.32 14.64
N GLY A 436 -27.53 0.94 14.67
CA GLY A 436 -27.74 1.72 13.45
C GLY A 436 -26.47 1.85 12.61
N GLU A 437 -25.33 2.16 13.23
CA GLU A 437 -24.03 2.22 12.54
C GLU A 437 -23.65 0.86 11.90
N ARG A 438 -23.82 -0.23 12.65
CA ARG A 438 -23.49 -1.58 12.17
C ARG A 438 -24.39 -2.03 11.01
N VAL A 439 -25.69 -1.76 11.12
CA VAL A 439 -26.67 -2.09 10.07
C VAL A 439 -26.34 -1.33 8.78
N ASN A 440 -26.01 -0.04 8.88
CA ASN A 440 -25.61 0.77 7.72
C ASN A 440 -24.36 0.22 7.02
N ILE A 441 -23.35 -0.21 7.80
CA ILE A 441 -22.14 -0.84 7.24
C ILE A 441 -22.49 -2.16 6.54
N CYS A 442 -23.30 -3.01 7.17
CA CYS A 442 -23.70 -4.31 6.62
C CYS A 442 -24.49 -4.15 5.30
N LEU A 443 -25.50 -3.27 5.29
CA LEU A 443 -26.27 -2.97 4.09
C LEU A 443 -25.42 -2.30 3.00
N GLY A 444 -24.47 -1.45 3.37
CA GLY A 444 -23.50 -0.86 2.46
C GLY A 444 -22.64 -1.93 1.76
N LEU A 445 -22.12 -2.88 2.53
CA LEU A 445 -21.34 -4.01 2.01
C LEU A 445 -22.19 -4.89 1.08
N TYR A 446 -23.43 -5.20 1.48
CA TYR A 446 -24.37 -5.96 0.66
C TYR A 446 -24.61 -5.29 -0.70
N ASN A 447 -24.89 -3.98 -0.71
CA ASN A 447 -25.11 -3.22 -1.94
C ASN A 447 -23.85 -3.19 -2.83
N GLN A 448 -22.65 -3.08 -2.25
CA GLN A 448 -21.39 -3.15 -3.00
C GLN A 448 -21.16 -4.53 -3.62
N ALA A 449 -21.46 -5.60 -2.88
CA ALA A 449 -21.33 -6.97 -3.35
C ALA A 449 -22.31 -7.27 -4.51
N VAL A 450 -23.57 -6.86 -4.38
CA VAL A 450 -24.58 -7.00 -5.45
C VAL A 450 -24.15 -6.25 -6.71
N LYS A 451 -23.66 -5.01 -6.56
CA LYS A 451 -23.09 -4.25 -7.69
C LYS A 451 -21.91 -4.98 -8.34
N ALA A 452 -20.97 -5.51 -7.55
CA ALA A 452 -19.81 -6.21 -8.08
C ALA A 452 -20.17 -7.48 -8.85
N LEU A 453 -21.15 -8.26 -8.36
CA LEU A 453 -21.63 -9.48 -9.02
C LEU A 453 -22.25 -9.20 -10.40
N GLN A 454 -22.94 -8.06 -10.56
CA GLN A 454 -23.54 -7.68 -11.84
C GLN A 454 -22.49 -7.46 -12.96
N TYR A 455 -21.29 -6.96 -12.62
CA TYR A 455 -20.23 -6.70 -13.60
C TYR A 455 -19.32 -7.90 -13.92
N GLN A 456 -19.45 -9.03 -13.21
CA GLN A 456 -18.65 -10.23 -13.47
C GLN A 456 -19.18 -11.10 -14.61
N ASN A 457 -20.40 -10.86 -15.09
CA ASN A 457 -21.05 -11.65 -16.16
C ASN A 457 -21.20 -10.89 -17.49
N PRO A 458 -20.14 -10.34 -18.12
CA PRO A 458 -20.26 -9.80 -19.48
C PRO A 458 -20.44 -10.91 -20.53
N GLU A 459 -20.09 -12.16 -20.22
CA GLU A 459 -20.24 -13.31 -21.15
C GLU A 459 -21.70 -13.71 -21.39
N TYR A 460 -22.63 -13.36 -20.48
CA TYR A 460 -24.04 -13.75 -20.61
C TYR A 460 -24.88 -12.78 -21.47
N ASP A 461 -24.51 -11.50 -21.55
CA ASP A 461 -25.27 -10.49 -22.31
C ASP A 461 -24.78 -10.31 -23.77
N TYR A 462 -23.52 -10.68 -24.06
CA TYR A 462 -23.02 -10.75 -25.43
C TYR A 462 -22.96 -12.21 -25.84
N GLY A 463 -24.12 -12.74 -26.27
CA GLY A 463 -24.27 -14.13 -26.70
C GLY A 463 -23.08 -14.60 -27.53
N GLU A 464 -22.52 -15.75 -27.14
CA GLU A 464 -21.52 -16.56 -27.85
C GLU A 464 -20.74 -15.77 -28.93
N LYS A 465 -19.87 -14.86 -28.51
CA LYS A 465 -18.75 -14.51 -29.39
C LYS A 465 -17.84 -15.74 -29.41
N GLN A 466 -18.01 -16.47 -30.51
CA GLN A 466 -17.21 -17.58 -31.01
C GLN A 466 -15.85 -17.69 -30.30
N ALA A 467 -15.61 -18.87 -29.73
CA ALA A 467 -14.37 -19.31 -29.10
C ALA A 467 -13.20 -19.44 -30.08
N ASP A 468 -13.11 -18.57 -31.09
CA ASP A 468 -12.15 -18.63 -32.18
C ASP A 468 -11.03 -17.57 -32.07
N ASP A 469 -11.04 -16.70 -31.05
CA ASP A 469 -10.02 -15.64 -30.87
C ASP A 469 -9.15 -15.75 -29.60
N GLU A 470 -9.34 -16.79 -28.78
CA GLU A 470 -8.40 -17.12 -27.70
C GLU A 470 -7.40 -18.17 -28.15
N LEU A 471 -6.57 -17.80 -29.12
CA LEU A 471 -5.37 -18.57 -29.42
C LEU A 471 -4.50 -18.61 -28.15
N THR A 472 -4.37 -19.79 -27.57
CA THR A 472 -3.61 -20.02 -26.34
C THR A 472 -2.14 -19.63 -26.54
N THR A 473 -1.44 -19.26 -25.47
CA THR A 473 -0.02 -18.86 -25.54
C THR A 473 0.88 -19.87 -26.24
N ASP A 474 0.46 -21.14 -26.26
CA ASP A 474 1.15 -22.25 -26.92
C ASP A 474 0.94 -22.25 -28.45
N GLU A 475 -0.20 -21.76 -28.94
CA GLU A 475 -0.48 -21.63 -30.38
C GLU A 475 0.18 -20.40 -31.01
N LEU A 476 0.47 -19.36 -30.22
CA LEU A 476 1.33 -18.24 -30.65
C LEU A 476 2.81 -18.65 -30.78
N LEU A 477 3.24 -19.65 -30.00
CA LEU A 477 4.57 -20.25 -30.12
C LEU A 477 4.65 -21.14 -31.36
N SER A 478 3.62 -21.92 -31.66
CA SER A 478 3.59 -22.78 -32.85
C SER A 478 3.52 -21.98 -34.15
N LEU A 479 2.77 -20.87 -34.19
CA LEU A 479 2.76 -19.98 -35.37
C LEU A 479 4.11 -19.29 -35.62
N ALA A 480 4.89 -19.02 -34.58
CA ALA A 480 6.25 -18.47 -34.72
C ALA A 480 7.29 -19.53 -35.14
N GLU A 481 6.99 -20.82 -34.95
CA GLU A 481 7.82 -21.95 -35.38
C GLU A 481 7.46 -22.44 -36.79
N LEU A 482 6.26 -22.14 -37.30
CA LEU A 482 5.76 -22.59 -38.60
C LEU A 482 6.20 -21.74 -39.80
N ASP A 483 6.77 -20.56 -39.57
CA ASP A 483 7.37 -19.71 -40.62
C ASP A 483 8.91 -19.87 -40.67
N TYR A 484 9.37 -21.13 -40.81
CA TYR A 484 10.77 -21.49 -41.10
C TYR A 484 10.92 -22.23 -42.42
#